data_AF-A0A3G6NFS5-F1
#
_entry.id   AF-A0A3G6NFS5-F1
#
_cell.length_a   1.000
_cell.length_b   1.000
_cell.length_c   1.000
_cell.angle_alpha   90.00
_cell.angle_beta   90.00
_cell.angle_gamma   90.00
#
_symmetry.space_group_name_H-M   'P 1'
#
loop_
_entity.id
_entity.type
_entity.pdbx_description
1 polymer ?
#
loop_
_entity_poly.entity_id
_entity_poly.type
_entity_poly.pdbx_seq_one_letter_code
_entity_poly.pdbx_strand_id
1 'polypeptide(L)'
;MLNYVNDNYKDAKLSESAANTLYSTLEDGKVDLNQLNPETLNKNLFGYNYPDGKNPRKYNGESDYSVAPTEIEVPVFIHDKDYDKLHAVGAGALFNNTATIAADDRFVDSMGKLEDKYRKEGNNKLMIQAKILGRGLNSASQPKRQTIKSILKQAITFPSIR
;
A
#
# COMPACT_ATOMS: atom_id res chain seq x y z
N MET A 1 11.82 -4.36 26.67
CA MET A 1 11.70 -3.04 26.01
C MET A 1 11.32 -3.19 24.54
N LEU A 2 12.12 -3.92 23.75
CA LEU A 2 11.70 -4.45 22.44
C LEU A 2 10.35 -5.17 22.51
N ASN A 3 10.22 -6.09 23.48
CA ASN A 3 8.97 -6.81 23.74
C ASN A 3 7.83 -5.85 24.08
N TYR A 4 8.06 -4.76 24.83
CA TYR A 4 6.97 -3.82 25.16
C TYR A 4 6.34 -3.23 23.91
N VAL A 5 7.13 -2.74 22.95
CA VAL A 5 6.57 -2.14 21.74
C VAL A 5 5.94 -3.21 20.84
N ASN A 6 6.63 -4.33 20.62
CA ASN A 6 6.10 -5.40 19.76
C ASN A 6 4.85 -6.09 20.36
N ASP A 7 4.70 -6.11 21.69
CA ASP A 7 3.56 -6.72 22.38
C ASP A 7 2.36 -5.77 22.49
N ASN A 8 2.60 -4.45 22.59
CA ASN A 8 1.53 -3.45 22.78
C ASN A 8 1.06 -2.80 21.47
N TYR A 9 1.85 -2.90 20.39
CA TYR A 9 1.51 -2.33 19.09
C TYR A 9 1.50 -3.45 18.04
N LYS A 10 0.29 -3.90 17.68
CA LYS A 10 0.01 -5.08 16.85
C LYS A 10 0.82 -5.15 15.54
N ASP A 11 1.13 -3.99 14.96
CA ASP A 11 1.86 -3.87 13.69
C ASP A 11 3.31 -3.39 13.87
N ALA A 12 3.74 -3.12 15.11
CA ALA A 12 5.13 -2.85 15.41
C ALA A 12 5.92 -4.17 15.39
N LYS A 13 6.79 -4.28 14.40
CA LYS A 13 7.76 -5.37 14.25
C LYS A 13 9.17 -4.79 14.31
N LEU A 14 9.49 -4.12 15.41
CA LEU A 14 10.80 -3.49 15.58
C LEU A 14 11.88 -4.56 15.67
N SER A 15 13.01 -4.30 15.03
CA SER A 15 14.25 -5.02 15.31
C SER A 15 14.89 -4.46 16.59
N GLU A 16 15.90 -5.15 17.10
CA GLU A 16 16.70 -4.66 18.23
C GLU A 16 17.40 -3.33 17.90
N SER A 17 17.89 -3.17 16.66
CA SER A 17 18.50 -1.94 16.15
C SER A 17 17.50 -0.77 16.10
N ALA A 18 16.31 -1.00 15.55
CA ALA A 18 15.23 -0.02 15.54
C ALA A 18 14.81 0.38 16.95
N ALA A 19 14.67 -0.58 17.86
CA ALA A 19 14.37 -0.31 19.26
C ALA A 19 15.46 0.56 19.89
N ASN A 20 16.74 0.21 19.72
CA ASN A 20 17.85 1.01 20.27
C ASN A 20 17.86 2.45 19.72
N THR A 21 17.55 2.62 18.43
CA THR A 21 17.42 3.95 17.82
C THR A 21 16.24 4.74 18.38
N LEU A 22 15.09 4.09 18.57
CA LEU A 22 13.93 4.72 19.20
C LEU A 22 14.23 5.14 20.65
N TYR A 23 14.94 4.31 21.42
CA TYR A 23 15.22 4.62 22.83
C TYR A 23 16.36 5.62 23.02
N SER A 24 17.21 5.85 22.02
CA SER A 24 18.18 6.94 22.09
C SER A 24 17.53 8.33 22.01
N THR A 25 16.25 8.40 21.61
CA THR A 25 15.45 9.65 21.61
C THR A 25 14.64 9.83 22.90
N LEU A 26 14.84 8.98 23.92
CA LEU A 26 14.12 9.07 25.20
C LEU A 26 14.38 10.42 25.89
N GLU A 27 13.33 11.21 26.04
CA GLU A 27 13.34 12.50 26.73
C GLU A 27 12.17 12.53 27.72
N ASP A 28 12.41 12.98 28.96
CA ASP A 28 11.41 13.03 30.03
C ASP A 28 10.63 11.72 30.25
N GLY A 29 11.32 10.58 30.08
CA GLY A 29 10.74 9.25 30.24
C GLY A 29 9.78 8.83 29.12
N LYS A 30 9.78 9.53 27.99
CA LYS A 30 8.93 9.24 26.82
C LYS A 30 9.75 9.15 25.53
N VAL A 31 9.39 8.20 24.69
CA VAL A 31 9.87 8.12 23.29
C VAL A 31 8.74 8.52 22.36
N ASP A 32 9.07 9.11 21.22
CA ASP A 32 8.08 9.45 20.20
C ASP A 32 7.86 8.27 19.24
N LEU A 33 6.86 7.45 19.57
CA LEU A 33 6.47 6.30 18.76
C LEU A 33 5.83 6.69 17.42
N ASN A 34 5.49 7.96 17.21
CA ASN A 34 4.92 8.43 15.96
C ASN A 34 5.97 8.83 14.91
N GLN A 35 7.25 8.70 15.23
CA GLN A 35 8.32 8.96 14.27
C GLN A 35 8.46 7.81 13.27
N LEU A 36 8.85 8.17 12.05
CA LEU A 36 9.23 7.24 11.01
C LEU A 36 10.29 6.25 11.51
N ASN A 37 10.06 4.96 11.34
CA ASN A 37 11.06 3.91 11.53
C ASN A 37 11.87 3.73 10.23
N PRO A 38 13.14 4.14 10.17
CA PRO A 38 13.95 4.10 8.95
C PRO A 38 14.19 2.68 8.41
N GLU A 39 14.06 1.64 9.25
CA GLU A 39 14.24 0.26 8.82
C GLU A 39 13.15 -0.22 7.85
N THR A 40 12.06 0.53 7.71
CA THR A 40 10.96 0.23 6.79
C THR A 40 11.13 0.85 5.41
N LEU A 41 12.14 1.69 5.22
CA LEU A 41 12.39 2.35 3.94
C LEU A 41 12.99 1.40 2.90
N ASN A 42 12.60 1.62 1.64
CA ASN A 42 13.12 0.91 0.47
C ASN A 42 12.98 -0.62 0.54
N LYS A 43 11.94 -1.12 1.23
CA LYS A 43 11.70 -2.57 1.45
C LYS A 43 10.74 -3.21 0.44
N ASN A 44 10.24 -2.41 -0.50
CA ASN A 44 9.25 -2.81 -1.48
C ASN A 44 9.91 -3.14 -2.84
N LEU A 45 9.10 -3.52 -3.84
CA LEU A 45 9.60 -3.96 -5.15
C LEU A 45 10.52 -2.90 -5.77
N PHE A 46 11.59 -3.38 -6.40
CA PHE A 46 12.63 -2.56 -7.04
C PHE A 46 13.39 -1.61 -6.10
N GLY A 47 13.29 -1.80 -4.77
CA GLY A 47 13.96 -0.97 -3.78
C GLY A 47 13.27 0.36 -3.51
N TYR A 48 12.00 0.47 -3.86
CA TYR A 48 11.16 1.63 -3.60
C TYR A 48 10.51 1.53 -2.20
N ASN A 49 9.88 2.61 -1.76
CA ASN A 49 9.18 2.72 -0.47
C ASN A 49 7.76 2.18 -0.51
N TYR A 50 7.02 2.40 -1.61
CA TYR A 50 5.58 2.12 -1.68
C TYR A 50 5.15 0.91 -2.55
N PRO A 51 5.83 0.53 -3.64
CA PRO A 51 5.45 -0.58 -4.53
C PRO A 51 5.46 -1.99 -3.88
N ASP A 52 4.45 -2.31 -3.05
CA ASP A 52 4.10 -3.58 -2.37
C ASP A 52 3.57 -3.26 -0.94
N GLY A 53 3.03 -4.23 -0.19
CA GLY A 53 2.34 -3.99 1.08
C GLY A 53 3.22 -3.58 2.28
N LYS A 54 4.50 -3.21 2.07
CA LYS A 54 5.45 -2.84 3.13
C LYS A 54 5.79 -1.35 3.10
N ASN A 55 4.76 -0.51 3.14
CA ASN A 55 4.91 0.93 3.24
C ASN A 55 5.82 1.34 4.40
N PRO A 56 6.45 2.53 4.32
CA PRO A 56 7.14 3.10 5.47
C PRO A 56 6.19 3.10 6.67
N ARG A 57 6.72 2.79 7.85
CA ARG A 57 5.94 2.77 9.09
C ARG A 57 6.60 3.63 10.14
N LYS A 58 5.77 4.12 11.05
CA LYS A 58 6.24 4.70 12.30
C LYS A 58 6.70 3.59 13.26
N TYR A 59 7.35 3.97 14.35
CA TYR A 59 7.73 3.03 15.41
C TYR A 59 6.53 2.35 16.09
N ASN A 60 5.35 3.00 16.11
CA ASN A 60 4.09 2.39 16.56
C ASN A 60 3.48 1.38 15.57
N GLY A 61 4.10 1.17 14.41
CA GLY A 61 3.64 0.23 13.38
C GLY A 61 2.60 0.78 12.40
N GLU A 62 2.10 2.00 12.56
CA GLU A 62 1.19 2.64 11.59
C GLU A 62 1.92 3.02 10.30
N SER A 63 1.20 3.04 9.17
CA SER A 63 1.71 3.58 7.91
C SER A 63 2.19 5.02 8.08
N ASP A 64 3.32 5.34 7.44
CA ASP A 64 3.90 6.66 7.39
C ASP A 64 4.03 7.12 5.93
N TYR A 65 3.37 8.23 5.61
CA TYR A 65 3.34 8.84 4.27
C TYR A 65 4.14 10.15 4.20
N SER A 66 5.02 10.41 5.18
CA SER A 66 5.89 11.60 5.21
C SER A 66 7.05 11.52 4.21
N VAL A 67 7.43 10.31 3.79
CA VAL A 67 8.50 10.12 2.80
C VAL A 67 7.99 10.44 1.41
N ALA A 68 8.61 11.42 0.75
CA ALA A 68 8.21 11.84 -0.58
C ALA A 68 8.36 10.67 -1.59
N PRO A 69 7.29 10.29 -2.32
CA PRO A 69 7.38 9.25 -3.34
C PRO A 69 8.15 9.75 -4.57
N THR A 70 8.90 8.86 -5.22
CA THR A 70 9.36 9.11 -6.59
C THR A 70 8.18 9.07 -7.58
N GLU A 71 8.36 9.54 -8.81
CA GLU A 71 7.27 9.61 -9.79
C GLU A 71 6.55 8.28 -10.01
N ILE A 72 7.30 7.18 -10.13
CA ILE A 72 6.72 5.84 -10.32
C ILE A 72 5.98 5.33 -9.07
N GLU A 73 6.30 5.87 -7.90
CA GLU A 73 5.67 5.53 -6.64
C GLU A 73 4.40 6.36 -6.38
N VAL A 74 4.24 7.53 -7.01
CA VAL A 74 3.06 8.40 -6.79
C VAL A 74 1.73 7.64 -6.95
N PRO A 75 1.51 6.82 -7.99
CA PRO A 75 0.26 6.07 -8.09
C PRO A 75 0.08 5.06 -6.96
N VAL A 76 1.15 4.40 -6.51
CA VAL A 76 1.10 3.44 -5.40
C VAL A 76 0.81 4.16 -4.08
N PHE A 77 1.50 5.26 -3.83
CA PHE A 77 1.29 6.11 -2.66
C PHE A 77 -0.16 6.56 -2.53
N ILE A 78 -0.79 6.97 -3.63
CA ILE A 78 -2.20 7.37 -3.64
C ILE A 78 -3.11 6.15 -3.41
N HIS A 79 -2.83 5.03 -4.09
CA HIS A 79 -3.58 3.78 -3.96
C HIS A 79 -3.59 3.27 -2.51
N ASP A 80 -2.43 3.23 -1.86
CA ASP A 80 -2.32 2.79 -0.47
C ASP A 80 -3.06 3.72 0.48
N LYS A 81 -2.98 5.04 0.29
CA LYS A 81 -3.75 6.00 1.10
C LYS A 81 -5.25 5.81 0.95
N ASP A 82 -5.72 5.42 -0.22
CA ASP A 82 -7.14 5.13 -0.44
C ASP A 82 -7.55 3.80 0.20
N TYR A 83 -6.66 2.79 0.22
CA TYR A 83 -6.87 1.55 0.96
C TYR A 83 -6.92 1.80 2.48
N ASP A 84 -5.99 2.60 3.01
CA ASP A 84 -5.92 2.92 4.44
C ASP A 84 -7.18 3.69 4.91
N LYS A 85 -7.71 4.63 4.11
CA LYS A 85 -8.99 5.30 4.39
C LYS A 85 -10.18 4.35 4.49
N LEU A 86 -10.13 3.23 3.77
CA LEU A 86 -11.16 2.20 3.76
C LEU A 86 -10.90 1.10 4.80
N HIS A 87 -9.84 1.24 5.61
CA HIS A 87 -9.33 0.20 6.50
C HIS A 87 -9.10 -1.14 5.77
N ALA A 88 -8.74 -1.05 4.49
CA ALA A 88 -8.63 -2.18 3.58
C ALA A 88 -7.19 -2.73 3.64
N VAL A 89 -6.88 -3.52 4.66
CA VAL A 89 -5.51 -3.97 4.93
C VAL A 89 -5.24 -5.38 4.39
N GLY A 90 -4.05 -5.55 3.81
CA GLY A 90 -3.49 -6.86 3.43
C GLY A 90 -4.08 -7.47 2.15
N ALA A 91 -3.59 -8.66 1.82
CA ALA A 91 -3.92 -9.34 0.56
C ALA A 91 -5.43 -9.62 0.42
N GLY A 92 -6.14 -9.90 1.52
CA GLY A 92 -7.59 -10.14 1.49
C GLY A 92 -8.39 -8.95 0.95
N ALA A 93 -7.97 -7.72 1.27
CA ALA A 93 -8.60 -6.50 0.73
C ALA A 93 -8.40 -6.38 -0.78
N LEU A 94 -7.19 -6.69 -1.27
CA LEU A 94 -6.87 -6.67 -2.69
C LEU A 94 -7.76 -7.64 -3.51
N PHE A 95 -8.02 -8.84 -2.99
CA PHE A 95 -8.80 -9.84 -3.72
C PHE A 95 -10.31 -9.69 -3.57
N ASN A 96 -10.80 -9.20 -2.42
CA ASN A 96 -12.21 -9.36 -2.05
C ASN A 96 -12.95 -8.05 -1.72
N ASN A 97 -12.25 -6.97 -1.37
CA ASN A 97 -12.93 -5.74 -0.93
C ASN A 97 -13.40 -4.91 -2.13
N THR A 98 -14.67 -5.00 -2.48
CA THR A 98 -15.25 -4.28 -3.62
C THR A 98 -15.21 -2.75 -3.49
N ALA A 99 -15.14 -2.22 -2.26
CA ALA A 99 -15.02 -0.77 -2.04
C ALA A 99 -13.70 -0.20 -2.58
N THR A 100 -12.68 -1.04 -2.78
CA THR A 100 -11.35 -0.63 -3.27
C THR A 100 -11.23 -0.60 -4.79
N ILE A 101 -12.25 -1.03 -5.55
CA ILE A 101 -12.18 -1.14 -7.02
C ILE A 101 -11.84 0.21 -7.67
N ALA A 102 -12.42 1.31 -7.18
CA ALA A 102 -12.15 2.64 -7.72
C ALA A 102 -10.69 3.09 -7.49
N ALA A 103 -10.06 2.68 -6.38
CA ALA A 103 -8.65 2.95 -6.13
C ALA A 103 -7.77 2.14 -7.11
N ASP A 104 -8.10 0.87 -7.34
CA ASP A 104 -7.39 0.03 -8.30
C ASP A 104 -7.47 0.55 -9.73
N ASP A 105 -8.65 1.03 -10.16
CA ASP A 105 -8.83 1.57 -11.51
C ASP A 105 -7.96 2.82 -11.72
N ARG A 106 -7.93 3.73 -10.74
CA ARG A 106 -7.05 4.91 -10.78
C ARG A 106 -5.58 4.53 -10.82
N PHE A 107 -5.19 3.51 -10.05
CA PHE A 107 -3.82 3.01 -10.05
C PHE A 107 -3.43 2.46 -11.42
N VAL A 108 -4.24 1.56 -11.98
CA VAL A 108 -3.97 0.90 -13.26
C VAL A 108 -3.89 1.93 -14.39
N ASP A 109 -4.81 2.89 -14.43
CA ASP A 109 -4.79 3.98 -15.41
C ASP A 109 -3.53 4.85 -15.28
N SER A 110 -3.16 5.23 -14.06
CA SER A 110 -1.96 6.02 -13.80
C SER A 110 -0.67 5.28 -14.18
N MET A 111 -0.59 3.98 -13.90
CA MET A 111 0.54 3.15 -14.32
C MET A 111 0.61 3.01 -15.85
N GLY A 112 -0.53 2.90 -16.54
CA GLY A 112 -0.57 2.93 -18.00
C GLY A 112 -0.06 4.25 -18.60
N LYS A 113 -0.43 5.38 -18.00
CA LYS A 113 0.09 6.71 -18.38
C LYS A 113 1.59 6.82 -18.18
N LEU A 114 2.12 6.28 -17.08
CA LEU A 114 3.56 6.24 -16.83
C LEU A 114 4.29 5.28 -17.79
N GLU A 115 3.73 4.11 -18.09
CA GLU A 115 4.28 3.20 -19.12
C GLU A 115 4.41 3.94 -20.46
N ASP A 116 3.36 4.64 -20.89
CA ASP A 116 3.36 5.41 -22.14
C ASP A 116 4.35 6.57 -22.12
N LYS A 117 4.46 7.29 -21.00
CA LYS A 117 5.43 8.36 -20.80
C LYS A 117 6.86 7.83 -20.92
N TYR A 118 7.21 6.82 -20.13
CA TYR A 118 8.57 6.26 -20.11
C TYR A 118 8.95 5.62 -21.44
N ARG A 119 7.98 5.06 -22.16
CA ARG A 119 8.19 4.59 -23.54
C ARG A 119 8.59 5.72 -24.48
N LYS A 120 7.91 6.88 -24.41
CA LYS A 120 8.23 8.05 -25.24
C LYS A 120 9.59 8.66 -24.89
N GLU A 121 9.98 8.60 -23.62
CA GLU A 121 11.27 9.09 -23.12
C GLU A 121 12.44 8.11 -23.36
N GLY A 122 12.16 6.89 -23.86
CA GLY A 122 13.17 5.85 -24.02
C GLY A 122 13.66 5.24 -22.70
N ASN A 123 12.97 5.49 -21.58
CA ASN A 123 13.33 4.95 -20.27
C ASN A 123 12.76 3.54 -20.08
N ASN A 124 13.40 2.56 -20.70
CA ASN A 124 12.94 1.16 -20.72
C ASN A 124 12.84 0.55 -19.31
N LYS A 125 13.72 0.93 -18.37
CA LYS A 125 13.69 0.41 -17.00
C LYS A 125 12.40 0.81 -16.29
N LEU A 126 12.10 2.12 -16.25
CA LEU A 126 10.88 2.61 -15.59
C LEU A 126 9.61 2.18 -16.32
N MET A 127 9.66 2.09 -17.65
CA MET A 127 8.55 1.56 -18.45
C MET A 127 8.21 0.11 -18.04
N ILE A 128 9.20 -0.77 -17.94
CA ILE A 128 8.99 -2.17 -17.54
C ILE A 128 8.46 -2.24 -16.09
N GLN A 129 9.00 -1.44 -15.18
CA GLN A 129 8.53 -1.39 -13.80
C GLN A 129 7.07 -0.95 -13.72
N ALA A 130 6.68 0.15 -14.38
CA ALA A 130 5.30 0.64 -14.42
C ALA A 130 4.33 -0.43 -14.97
N LYS A 131 4.76 -1.11 -16.03
CA LYS A 131 4.00 -2.21 -16.64
C LYS A 131 3.80 -3.40 -15.70
N ILE A 132 4.84 -3.82 -14.98
CA ILE A 132 4.76 -4.91 -14.00
C ILE A 132 3.79 -4.54 -12.88
N LEU A 133 3.92 -3.33 -12.32
CA LEU A 133 3.08 -2.86 -11.22
C LEU A 133 1.61 -2.77 -11.65
N GLY A 134 1.33 -2.07 -12.77
CA GLY A 134 -0.03 -1.90 -13.29
C GLY A 134 -0.72 -3.23 -13.61
N ARG A 135 -0.03 -4.13 -14.32
CA ARG A 135 -0.58 -5.45 -14.68
C ARG A 135 -0.74 -6.35 -13.46
N GLY A 136 0.24 -6.34 -12.55
CA GLY A 136 0.20 -7.12 -11.32
C GLY A 136 -1.04 -6.81 -10.49
N LEU A 137 -1.30 -5.51 -10.22
CA LEU A 137 -2.50 -5.10 -9.49
C LEU A 137 -3.78 -5.42 -10.28
N ASN A 138 -3.82 -5.14 -11.59
CA ASN A 138 -5.01 -5.41 -12.40
C ASN A 138 -5.41 -6.89 -12.35
N SER A 139 -4.44 -7.80 -12.47
CA SER A 139 -4.65 -9.24 -12.34
C SER A 139 -5.10 -9.64 -10.93
N ALA A 140 -4.44 -9.13 -9.89
CA ALA A 140 -4.80 -9.45 -8.51
C ALA A 140 -6.19 -8.93 -8.10
N SER A 141 -6.66 -7.83 -8.69
CA SER A 141 -7.98 -7.25 -8.40
C SER A 141 -9.15 -7.93 -9.12
N GLN A 142 -8.91 -8.88 -10.04
CA GLN A 142 -9.99 -9.50 -10.83
C GLN A 142 -11.03 -10.26 -10.00
N PRO A 143 -10.69 -11.01 -8.93
CA PRO A 143 -11.68 -11.76 -8.17
C PRO A 143 -12.81 -10.89 -7.62
N LYS A 144 -12.52 -9.75 -6.96
CA LYS A 144 -13.55 -8.82 -6.47
C LYS A 144 -14.40 -8.21 -7.58
N ARG A 145 -13.86 -8.01 -8.78
CA ARG A 145 -14.63 -7.54 -9.95
C ARG A 145 -15.62 -8.60 -10.42
N GLN A 146 -15.25 -9.88 -10.33
CA GLN A 146 -16.18 -10.96 -10.62
C GLN A 146 -17.27 -11.08 -9.55
N THR A 147 -16.91 -10.87 -8.28
CA THR A 147 -17.86 -10.83 -7.16
C THR A 147 -18.93 -9.77 -7.38
N ILE A 148 -18.57 -8.52 -7.69
CA ILE A 148 -19.56 -7.46 -7.90
C ILE A 148 -20.43 -7.71 -9.13
N LYS A 149 -19.89 -8.27 -10.22
CA LYS A 149 -20.67 -8.70 -11.39
C LYS A 149 -21.71 -9.76 -11.04
N SER A 150 -21.34 -10.75 -10.21
CA SER A 150 -22.27 -11.79 -9.75
C SER A 150 -23.42 -11.20 -8.93
N ILE A 151 -23.11 -10.27 -8.01
CA ILE A 151 -24.11 -9.58 -7.18
C ILE A 151 -25.08 -8.78 -8.06
N LEU A 152 -24.56 -8.00 -9.02
CA LEU A 152 -25.38 -7.23 -9.94
C LEU A 152 -26.26 -8.12 -10.82
N LYS A 153 -25.72 -9.23 -11.33
CA LYS A 153 -26.50 -10.19 -12.12
C LYS A 153 -27.66 -10.75 -11.30
N GLN A 154 -27.40 -11.16 -10.06
CA GLN A 154 -28.43 -11.67 -9.16
C GLN A 154 -29.52 -10.61 -8.90
N ALA A 155 -29.13 -9.38 -8.58
CA ALA A 155 -30.07 -8.28 -8.32
C ALA A 155 -30.97 -7.94 -9.52
N ILE A 156 -30.47 -8.15 -10.75
CA ILE A 156 -31.25 -7.96 -11.98
C ILE A 156 -32.16 -9.17 -12.26
N THR A 157 -31.72 -10.40 -11.91
CA THR A 157 -32.49 -11.63 -12.14
C THR A 157 -33.58 -11.90 -11.10
N PHE A 158 -33.48 -11.35 -9.89
CA PHE A 158 -34.59 -11.32 -8.94
C PHE A 158 -35.43 -10.07 -9.21
N PRO A 159 -36.61 -10.16 -9.86
CA PRO A 159 -37.48 -8.99 -9.96
C PRO A 159 -37.87 -8.57 -8.54
N SER A 160 -37.76 -7.27 -8.25
CA SER A 160 -38.36 -6.62 -7.09
C SER A 160 -39.79 -7.15 -6.93
N ILE A 161 -40.01 -8.03 -5.94
CA ILE A 161 -41.36 -8.34 -5.48
C ILE A 161 -41.85 -7.03 -4.86
N ARG A 162 -42.75 -6.35 -5.59
CA ARG A 162 -43.55 -5.24 -5.05
C ARG A 162 -44.44 -5.75 -3.93
#